data_AF-D6P6D7-F1
#
_entry.id   AF-D6P6D7-F1
#
_cell.length_a   1.000
_cell.length_b   1.000
_cell.length_c   1.000
_cell.angle_alpha   90.00
_cell.angle_beta   90.00
_cell.angle_gamma   90.00
#
_symmetry.space_group_name_H-M   'P 1'
#
loop_
_entity.id
_entity.type
_entity.pdbx_description
1 polymer ?
#
loop_
_entity_poly.entity_id
_entity_poly.type
_entity_poly.pdbx_seq_one_letter_code
_entity_poly.pdbx_strand_id
1 'polypeptide(L)'
;AAEFYKLFQLEIGEMYNNPTATKEERKRWQSALDKHLRKKMKLKPMTRMNGNFARKLMSRETVDAVCELIKCEKRHEALRELMDLYLKMKPVWRSSCPTKECPELVCQYSFNSQRFAELLS
;
A
#
# COMPACT_ATOMS: atom_id res chain seq x y z
N ALA A 1 -2.47 -4.75 4.33
CA ALA A 1 -1.04 -5.00 4.05
C ALA A 1 -0.85 -6.00 2.92
N ALA A 2 -1.44 -7.21 2.96
CA ALA A 2 -1.19 -8.21 1.91
C ALA A 2 -1.77 -7.73 0.58
N GLU A 3 -2.98 -7.18 0.62
CA GLU A 3 -3.61 -6.52 -0.52
C GLU A 3 -2.78 -5.35 -1.06
N PHE A 4 -2.20 -4.52 -0.20
CA PHE A 4 -1.31 -3.42 -0.64
C PHE A 4 -0.04 -3.94 -1.29
N TYR A 5 0.58 -4.99 -0.74
CA TYR A 5 1.76 -5.60 -1.35
C TYR A 5 1.44 -6.16 -2.74
N LYS A 6 0.29 -6.84 -2.89
CA LYS A 6 -0.20 -7.32 -4.17
C LYS A 6 -0.49 -6.16 -5.12
N LEU A 7 -1.19 -5.12 -4.66
CA LEU A 7 -1.46 -3.90 -5.43
C LEU A 7 -0.16 -3.29 -5.98
N PHE A 8 0.86 -3.11 -5.15
CA PHE A 8 2.15 -2.57 -5.61
C PHE A 8 2.81 -3.42 -6.70
N GLN A 9 2.71 -4.75 -6.62
CA GLN A 9 3.20 -5.64 -7.68
C GLN A 9 2.45 -5.43 -9.00
N LEU A 10 1.14 -5.22 -8.94
CA LEU A 10 0.29 -5.01 -10.11
C LEU A 10 0.53 -3.63 -10.75
N GLU A 11 0.77 -2.60 -9.92
CA GLU A 11 1.10 -1.25 -10.39
C GLU A 11 2.46 -1.20 -11.10
N ILE A 12 3.48 -1.88 -10.56
CA ILE A 12 4.79 -2.00 -11.21
C ILE A 12 4.68 -2.70 -12.56
N GLY A 13 3.75 -3.66 -12.66
CA GLY A 13 3.48 -4.40 -13.89
C GLY A 13 2.54 -3.74 -14.88
N GLU A 14 1.99 -2.57 -14.52
CA GLU A 14 0.92 -1.91 -15.29
C GLU A 14 -0.19 -2.89 -15.71
N MET A 15 -0.68 -3.73 -14.78
CA MET A 15 -1.60 -4.82 -15.12
C MET A 15 -2.90 -4.33 -15.79
N TYR A 16 -3.28 -3.06 -15.60
CA TYR A 16 -4.38 -2.42 -16.31
C TYR A 16 -4.16 -2.35 -17.83
N ASN A 17 -2.90 -2.29 -18.29
CA ASN A 17 -2.52 -2.33 -19.71
C ASN A 17 -2.24 -3.75 -20.21
N ASN A 18 -1.83 -4.67 -19.32
CA ASN A 18 -1.48 -6.04 -19.68
C ASN A 18 -2.24 -7.06 -18.80
N PRO A 19 -3.52 -7.34 -19.11
CA PRO A 19 -4.36 -8.25 -18.32
C PRO A 19 -3.92 -9.71 -18.41
N THR A 20 -3.17 -10.09 -19.45
CA THR A 20 -2.73 -11.46 -19.74
C THR A 20 -1.33 -11.80 -19.18
N ALA A 21 -0.83 -10.99 -18.25
CA ALA A 21 0.51 -11.16 -17.70
C ALA A 21 0.77 -12.58 -17.15
N THR A 22 1.86 -13.17 -17.61
CA THR A 22 2.31 -14.52 -17.31
C THR A 22 2.78 -14.67 -15.86
N LYS A 23 2.95 -15.90 -15.41
CA LYS A 23 3.46 -16.19 -14.05
C LYS A 23 4.89 -15.70 -13.88
N GLU A 24 5.68 -15.76 -14.94
CA GLU A 24 7.08 -15.30 -15.02
C GLU A 24 7.17 -13.78 -14.88
N GLU A 25 6.29 -13.03 -15.55
CA GLU A 25 6.22 -11.57 -15.43
C GLU A 25 5.83 -11.14 -14.00
N ARG A 26 4.81 -11.78 -13.42
CA ARG A 26 4.40 -11.51 -12.03
C ARG A 26 5.54 -11.77 -11.03
N LYS A 27 6.32 -12.84 -11.23
CA LYS A 27 7.53 -13.12 -10.43
C LYS A 27 8.60 -12.03 -10.62
N ARG A 28 8.75 -11.49 -11.83
CA ARG A 28 9.69 -10.41 -12.12
C ARG A 28 9.29 -9.12 -11.40
N TRP A 29 8.01 -8.75 -11.40
CA TRP A 29 7.51 -7.57 -10.69
C TRP A 29 7.66 -7.71 -9.18
N GLN A 30 7.34 -8.88 -8.63
CA GLN A 30 7.59 -9.19 -7.23
C GLN A 30 9.07 -9.00 -6.87
N SER A 31 9.97 -9.56 -7.68
CA SER A 31 11.42 -9.44 -7.46
C SER A 31 11.92 -8.00 -7.54
N ALA A 32 11.36 -7.20 -8.46
CA ALA A 32 11.68 -5.77 -8.59
C ALA A 32 11.26 -4.98 -7.35
N LEU A 33 10.02 -5.19 -6.87
CA LEU A 33 9.50 -4.59 -5.64
C LEU A 33 10.39 -4.96 -4.45
N ASP A 34 10.66 -6.24 -4.26
CA ASP A 34 11.45 -6.77 -3.16
C ASP A 34 12.88 -6.21 -3.13
N LYS A 35 13.52 -6.12 -4.30
CA LYS A 35 14.86 -5.51 -4.43
C LYS A 35 14.85 -4.03 -4.06
N HIS A 36 13.83 -3.30 -4.50
CA HIS A 36 13.72 -1.86 -4.24
C HIS A 36 13.41 -1.57 -2.77
N LEU A 37 12.46 -2.29 -2.15
CA LEU A 37 12.15 -2.18 -0.72
C LEU A 37 13.34 -2.56 0.16
N ARG A 38 14.14 -3.56 -0.24
CA ARG A 38 15.39 -3.87 0.45
C ARG A 38 16.39 -2.71 0.37
N LYS A 39 16.52 -2.07 -0.78
CA LYS A 39 17.48 -0.97 -0.99
C LYS A 39 17.08 0.30 -0.22
N LYS A 40 15.82 0.72 -0.33
CA LYS A 40 15.33 1.98 0.27
C LYS A 40 14.97 1.83 1.75
N MET A 41 14.22 0.78 2.08
CA MET A 41 13.61 0.61 3.41
C MET A 41 14.33 -0.41 4.29
N LYS A 42 15.41 -1.04 3.79
CA LYS A 42 16.08 -2.19 4.44
C LYS A 42 15.11 -3.33 4.79
N LEU A 43 14.04 -3.46 4.00
CA LEU A 43 13.03 -4.50 4.19
C LEU A 43 13.48 -5.80 3.52
N LYS A 44 13.64 -6.86 4.33
CA LYS A 44 13.94 -8.19 3.80
C LYS A 44 12.67 -8.79 3.17
N PRO A 45 12.74 -9.32 1.93
CA PRO A 45 11.67 -10.09 1.33
C PRO A 45 11.31 -11.29 2.22
N MET A 46 10.03 -11.62 2.27
CA MET A 46 9.52 -12.75 3.05
C MET A 46 8.50 -13.53 2.24
N THR A 47 8.52 -14.86 2.38
CA THR A 47 7.54 -15.75 1.74
C THR A 47 6.15 -15.61 2.36
N ARG A 48 6.10 -15.46 3.69
CA ARG A 48 4.87 -15.20 4.45
C ARG A 48 5.02 -13.89 5.21
N MET A 49 4.14 -12.94 4.94
CA MET A 49 4.17 -11.66 5.63
C MET A 49 3.83 -11.79 7.12
N ASN A 50 4.64 -11.15 7.96
CA ASN A 50 4.41 -11.04 9.40
C ASN A 50 3.99 -9.60 9.80
N GLY A 51 3.59 -9.43 11.06
CA GLY A 51 3.14 -8.14 11.58
C GLY A 51 4.22 -7.05 11.57
N ASN A 52 5.50 -7.40 11.76
CA ASN A 52 6.61 -6.45 11.71
C ASN A 52 6.80 -5.88 10.30
N PHE A 53 6.75 -6.75 9.28
CA PHE A 53 6.82 -6.34 7.89
C PHE A 53 5.60 -5.53 7.50
N ALA A 54 4.39 -5.96 7.88
CA ALA A 54 3.17 -5.22 7.61
C ALA A 54 3.22 -3.80 8.21
N ARG A 55 3.75 -3.65 9.44
CA ARG A 55 3.91 -2.32 10.08
C ARG A 55 4.84 -1.40 9.29
N LYS A 56 5.93 -1.92 8.74
CA LYS A 56 6.88 -1.12 7.95
C LYS A 56 6.36 -0.83 6.54
N LEU A 57 5.71 -1.81 5.91
CA LEU A 57 5.14 -1.69 4.57
C LEU A 57 4.00 -0.65 4.52
N MET A 58 3.16 -0.59 5.56
CA MET A 58 2.06 0.36 5.62
C MET A 58 2.56 1.74 6.08
N SER A 59 3.35 2.42 5.25
CA SER A 59 3.94 3.74 5.48
C SER A 59 3.95 4.58 4.20
N ARG A 60 3.96 5.92 4.34
CA ARG A 60 4.07 6.84 3.19
C ARG A 60 5.39 6.62 2.44
N GLU A 61 6.48 6.42 3.17
CA GLU A 61 7.81 6.16 2.62
C GLU A 61 7.84 4.93 1.70
N THR A 62 7.05 3.89 2.02
CA THR A 62 6.92 2.72 1.15
C THR A 62 6.24 3.07 -0.16
N VAL A 63 5.18 3.90 -0.13
CA VAL A 63 4.49 4.32 -1.35
C VAL A 63 5.39 5.19 -2.21
N ASP A 64 6.14 6.12 -1.63
CA ASP A 64 7.08 6.93 -2.39
C ASP A 64 8.15 6.06 -3.08
N ALA A 65 8.70 5.08 -2.37
CA ALA A 65 9.62 4.11 -2.95
C ALA A 65 8.97 3.26 -4.08
N VAL A 66 7.70 2.89 -3.94
CA VAL A 66 6.96 2.18 -5.00
C VAL A 66 6.68 3.08 -6.19
N CYS A 67 6.38 4.37 -5.98
CA CYS A 67 6.16 5.34 -7.05
C CYS A 67 7.41 5.52 -7.92
N GLU A 68 8.62 5.39 -7.37
CA GLU A 68 9.87 5.39 -8.17
C GLU A 68 9.95 4.24 -9.19
N LEU A 69 9.17 3.17 -9.02
CA LEU A 69 9.12 2.03 -9.93
C LEU A 69 7.98 2.12 -10.96
N ILE A 70 7.04 3.04 -10.78
CA ILE A 70 5.84 3.17 -11.62
C ILE A 70 6.04 4.33 -12.59
N LYS A 71 5.77 4.11 -13.88
CA LYS A 71 5.95 5.15 -14.91
C LYS A 71 4.82 6.18 -14.93
N CYS A 72 3.60 5.78 -14.57
CA CYS A 72 2.42 6.63 -14.66
C CYS A 72 2.27 7.53 -13.42
N GLU A 73 2.53 8.84 -13.58
CA GLU A 73 2.44 9.82 -12.48
C GLU A 73 1.02 9.91 -11.87
N LYS A 74 -0.04 9.78 -12.68
CA LYS A 74 -1.43 9.77 -12.17
C LYS A 74 -1.68 8.65 -11.16
N ARG A 75 -0.98 7.51 -11.29
CA ARG A 75 -1.08 6.40 -10.33
C ARG A 75 -0.35 6.71 -9.03
N HIS A 76 0.66 7.59 -9.05
CA HIS A 76 1.39 7.99 -7.84
C HIS A 76 0.46 8.73 -6.88
N GLU A 77 -0.31 9.68 -7.39
CA GLU A 77 -1.29 10.43 -6.58
C GLU A 77 -2.35 9.50 -5.98
N ALA A 78 -2.92 8.60 -6.78
CA ALA A 78 -3.90 7.62 -6.31
C ALA A 78 -3.33 6.71 -5.20
N LEU A 79 -2.10 6.20 -5.36
CA LEU A 79 -1.46 5.36 -4.35
C LEU A 79 -1.13 6.12 -3.06
N ARG A 80 -0.68 7.37 -3.18
CA ARG A 80 -0.42 8.25 -2.03
C ARG A 80 -1.70 8.54 -1.27
N GLU A 81 -2.78 8.90 -1.97
CA GLU A 81 -4.08 9.15 -1.38
C GLU A 81 -4.62 7.90 -0.68
N LEU A 82 -4.52 6.73 -1.35
CA LEU A 82 -4.96 5.45 -0.80
C LEU A 82 -4.21 5.11 0.51
N MET A 83 -2.90 5.29 0.56
CA MET A 83 -2.13 5.07 1.77
C MET A 83 -2.39 6.12 2.84
N ASP A 84 -2.60 7.39 2.45
CA ASP A 84 -2.94 8.45 3.40
C ASP A 84 -4.26 8.16 4.12
N LEU A 85 -5.30 7.79 3.37
CA LEU A 85 -6.58 7.34 3.91
C LEU A 85 -6.41 6.12 4.81
N TYR A 86 -5.62 5.12 4.38
CA TYR A 86 -5.32 3.97 5.22
C TYR A 86 -4.68 4.38 6.57
N LEU A 87 -3.73 5.33 6.54
CA LEU A 87 -3.05 5.81 7.73
C LEU A 87 -3.94 6.66 8.63
N LYS A 88 -4.91 7.40 8.07
CA LYS A 88 -5.95 8.13 8.83
C LYS A 88 -6.92 7.18 9.52
N MET A 89 -7.29 6.08 8.87
CA MET A 89 -8.22 5.11 9.45
C MET A 89 -7.54 4.15 10.45
N LYS A 90 -6.27 3.82 10.23
CA LYS A 90 -5.52 2.82 11.01
C LYS A 90 -5.56 3.01 12.54
N PRO A 91 -5.43 4.22 13.10
CA PRO A 91 -5.50 4.42 14.55
C PRO A 91 -6.82 3.94 15.16
N VAL A 92 -7.94 4.08 14.44
CA VAL A 92 -9.28 3.76 14.96
C VAL A 92 -9.40 2.30 15.41
N TRP A 93 -8.84 1.35 14.66
CA TRP A 93 -8.87 -0.09 15.01
C TRP A 93 -7.57 -0.60 15.67
N ARG A 94 -6.59 0.27 15.91
CA ARG A 94 -5.31 -0.09 16.55
C ARG A 94 -5.16 0.46 17.96
N SER A 95 -5.82 1.58 18.25
CA SER A 95 -5.86 2.22 19.56
C SER A 95 -6.60 1.34 20.57
N SER A 96 -6.23 1.42 21.84
CA SER A 96 -6.94 0.74 22.93
C SER A 96 -8.27 1.44 23.24
N CYS A 97 -8.34 2.77 23.11
CA CYS A 97 -9.55 3.56 23.32
C CYS A 97 -9.67 4.68 22.25
N PRO A 98 -10.16 4.38 21.03
CA PRO A 98 -10.14 5.32 19.91
C PRO A 98 -11.00 6.56 20.15
N THR A 99 -12.07 6.47 20.94
CA THR A 99 -12.94 7.60 21.30
C THR A 99 -12.25 8.64 22.19
N LYS A 100 -11.14 8.27 22.85
CA LYS A 100 -10.32 9.20 23.66
C LYS A 100 -9.01 9.56 22.97
N GLU A 101 -8.37 8.57 22.35
CA GLU A 101 -7.04 8.74 21.76
C GLU A 101 -7.07 9.37 20.35
N CYS A 102 -8.15 9.17 19.59
CA CYS A 102 -8.28 9.73 18.24
C CYS A 102 -9.75 10.03 17.85
N PRO A 103 -10.47 10.87 18.64
CA PRO A 103 -11.90 11.14 18.43
C PRO A 103 -12.21 11.74 17.05
N GLU A 104 -11.34 12.60 16.52
CA GLU A 104 -11.51 13.19 15.19
C GLU A 104 -11.49 12.12 14.08
N LEU A 105 -10.56 11.16 14.17
CA LEU A 105 -10.43 10.08 13.19
C LEU A 105 -11.59 9.11 13.26
N VAL A 106 -12.17 8.90 14.45
CA VAL A 106 -13.42 8.14 14.63
C VAL A 106 -14.57 8.83 13.91
N CYS A 107 -14.73 10.14 14.10
CA CYS A 107 -15.79 10.92 13.45
C CYS A 107 -15.66 10.90 11.92
N GLN A 108 -14.43 11.01 11.40
CA GLN A 108 -14.15 11.01 9.95
C GLN A 108 -14.08 9.60 9.34
N TYR A 109 -14.19 8.54 10.13
CA TYR A 109 -13.94 7.17 9.66
C TYR A 109 -14.84 6.78 8.49
N SER A 110 -16.14 7.07 8.59
CA SER A 110 -17.12 6.73 7.55
C SER A 110 -16.82 7.45 6.23
N PHE A 111 -16.44 8.72 6.29
CA PHE A 111 -16.05 9.49 5.11
C PHE A 111 -14.76 8.91 4.49
N ASN A 112 -13.74 8.67 5.32
CA ASN A 112 -12.46 8.13 4.85
C ASN A 112 -12.60 6.73 4.24
N SER A 113 -13.46 5.87 4.81
CA SER A 113 -13.68 4.52 4.29
C SER A 113 -14.46 4.52 2.98
N GLN A 114 -15.44 5.42 2.83
CA GLN A 114 -16.16 5.62 1.57
C GLN A 114 -15.20 6.09 0.48
N ARG A 115 -14.41 7.15 0.74
CA ARG A 115 -13.42 7.65 -0.23
C ARG A 115 -12.38 6.58 -0.58
N PHE A 116 -11.96 5.78 0.39
CA PHE A 116 -11.04 4.67 0.17
C PHE A 116 -11.63 3.60 -0.76
N ALA A 117 -12.92 3.27 -0.59
CA ALA A 117 -13.61 2.33 -1.47
C ALA A 117 -13.81 2.89 -2.88
N GLU A 118 -14.11 4.18 -3.01
CA GLU A 118 -14.22 4.88 -4.30
C GLU A 118 -12.90 4.85 -5.09
N LEU A 119 -11.75 4.99 -4.42
CA LEU A 119 -10.44 4.91 -5.06
C LEU A 119 -10.07 3.49 -5.54
N LEU A 120 -10.72 2.45 -4.99
CA LEU A 120 -10.49 1.06 -5.36
C LEU A 120 -11.50 0.52 -6.39
N SER A 121 -12.58 1.27 -6.64
CA SER A 121 -13.64 0.93 -7.60
C SER A 121 -13.22 1.27 -9.02
#